data_AF-A0A231G2K3-F1
#
_entry.id   AF-A0A231G2K3-F1
#
_cell.length_a   1.000
_cell.length_b   1.000
_cell.length_c   1.000
_cell.angle_alpha   90.00
_cell.angle_beta   90.00
_cell.angle_gamma   90.00
#
_symmetry.space_group_name_H-M   'P 1'
#
loop_
_entity.id
_entity.type
_entity.pdbx_description
1 polymer ?
#
loop_
_entity_poly.entity_id
_entity_poly.type
_entity_poly.pdbx_seq_one_letter_code
_entity_poly.pdbx_strand_id
1 'polypeptide(L)'
;MNPASQPGTETHDDDVKVLHSMGYAQQLSRRMGVFSNFAISFSIICILSGGINSLAQGTSGAGGASIGIGWPIGCLISGVFAMAMAQISSAYPTAGGLYHWGSILGNRFTGWLTAWFNLLGLVTVLGAINVGTYYFFFGAFGPALGMEDTTTVRVIFLAILTGLQALCNHLGIGLTAKLTDFSGYLIFATALALTIVCLISAPSYEFARLWTFGNYSGEAGGSVWPQVSNGWVFMLGLLLPIYTITGYDASAHTSEETRNAAMSVPRGMVMSVVWSLLFGWLMLSAFVLMLPNMDEAAKQGWNVFFWAMNTQVNPTLKLVLFVAIFISQVLCGLATVTSVSRMIFAFSRDGGLPCSKALSSVSSTHRSPVAAIWTGATLAVLFVWGSSVISIGTTPVYTIVVSCTVIFLFFSFAIPIALGLFTFGTSKWPTMGPWNMGRFWYSVFAILSILAMIIIFVIGIQPPNDWALYITIGFLILTAIVWFGFEARRFQGPPVGDMIVKRQAEIAAAEAALDRK
;
A
#
# COMPACT_ATOMS: atom_id res chain seq x y z
N MET A 1 -11.55 -30.29 38.94
CA MET A 1 -12.44 -29.31 38.29
C MET A 1 -11.60 -28.46 37.37
N ASN A 2 -11.76 -28.63 36.06
CA ASN A 2 -11.03 -27.88 35.04
C ASN A 2 -11.59 -26.44 35.02
N PRO A 3 -10.78 -25.39 35.24
CA PRO A 3 -11.26 -24.04 35.01
C PRO A 3 -11.39 -23.87 33.50
N ALA A 4 -12.62 -23.61 33.04
CA ALA A 4 -12.88 -23.26 31.66
C ALA A 4 -12.01 -22.05 31.28
N SER A 5 -11.13 -22.26 30.31
CA SER A 5 -10.34 -21.24 29.64
C SER A 5 -11.27 -20.16 29.09
N GLN A 6 -10.97 -18.90 29.39
CA GLN A 6 -11.71 -17.79 28.78
C GLN A 6 -11.45 -17.81 27.26
N PRO A 7 -12.46 -17.63 26.40
CA PRO A 7 -12.28 -17.71 24.94
C PRO A 7 -11.27 -16.69 24.37
N GLY A 8 -10.85 -15.69 25.15
CA GLY A 8 -9.79 -14.75 24.79
C GLY A 8 -8.36 -15.16 25.17
N THR A 9 -8.16 -16.11 26.09
CA THR A 9 -6.82 -16.55 26.53
C THR A 9 -6.22 -17.63 25.63
N GLU A 10 -7.04 -18.54 25.08
CA GLU A 10 -6.55 -19.59 24.17
C GLU A 10 -6.00 -19.03 22.86
N THR A 11 -6.72 -18.09 22.24
CA THR A 11 -6.30 -17.47 20.98
C THR A 11 -5.01 -16.65 21.11
N HIS A 12 -4.79 -16.03 22.28
CA HIS A 12 -3.55 -15.29 22.55
C HIS A 12 -2.36 -16.23 22.72
N ASP A 13 -2.55 -17.36 23.39
CA ASP A 13 -1.52 -18.37 23.61
C ASP A 13 -1.14 -19.10 22.30
N ASP A 14 -2.11 -19.37 21.43
CA ASP A 14 -1.88 -20.00 20.13
C ASP A 14 -1.11 -19.09 19.16
N ASP A 15 -1.46 -17.80 19.11
CA ASP A 15 -0.76 -16.80 18.32
C ASP A 15 0.72 -16.63 18.74
N VAL A 16 0.99 -16.72 20.04
CA VAL A 16 2.35 -16.68 20.61
C VAL A 16 3.10 -17.96 20.27
N LYS A 17 2.47 -19.13 20.42
CA LYS A 17 3.05 -20.43 20.02
C LYS A 17 3.42 -20.45 18.54
N VAL A 18 2.55 -19.93 17.67
CA VAL A 18 2.83 -19.83 16.22
C VAL A 18 4.04 -18.91 15.97
N LEU A 19 4.13 -17.76 16.64
CA LEU A 19 5.28 -16.86 16.50
C LEU A 19 6.59 -17.50 17.01
N HIS A 20 6.53 -18.18 18.15
CA HIS A 20 7.67 -18.91 18.74
C HIS A 20 8.08 -20.09 17.86
N SER A 21 7.13 -20.78 17.24
CA SER A 21 7.39 -21.86 16.27
C SER A 21 8.22 -21.38 15.07
N MET A 22 8.15 -20.08 14.76
CA MET A 22 8.92 -19.43 13.72
C MET A 22 10.22 -18.77 14.24
N GLY A 23 10.57 -18.97 15.52
CA GLY A 23 11.82 -18.47 16.10
C GLY A 23 11.82 -16.98 16.46
N TYR A 24 10.64 -16.38 16.65
CA TYR A 24 10.50 -14.99 17.04
C TYR A 24 9.82 -14.86 18.40
N ALA A 25 10.32 -13.94 19.23
CA ALA A 25 9.73 -13.58 20.51
C ALA A 25 8.59 -12.59 20.32
N GLN A 26 7.57 -12.62 21.18
CA GLN A 26 6.52 -11.60 21.20
C GLN A 26 7.07 -10.26 21.76
N GLN A 27 7.55 -9.38 20.89
CA GLN A 27 8.14 -8.08 21.27
C GLN A 27 7.16 -6.90 21.16
N LEU A 28 6.22 -6.96 20.22
CA LEU A 28 5.19 -5.94 20.01
C LEU A 28 3.90 -6.29 20.79
N SER A 29 3.09 -5.30 21.17
CA SER A 29 1.87 -5.57 21.92
C SER A 29 0.69 -5.93 21.01
N ARG A 30 0.02 -7.06 21.23
CA ARG A 30 -1.20 -7.49 20.50
C ARG A 30 -2.44 -6.70 20.91
N ARG A 31 -2.54 -5.47 20.41
CA ARG A 31 -3.66 -4.56 20.69
C ARG A 31 -4.61 -4.36 19.51
N MET A 32 -4.25 -4.79 18.30
CA MET A 32 -5.09 -4.63 17.11
C MET A 32 -6.10 -5.78 16.99
N GLY A 33 -7.38 -5.40 16.85
CA GLY A 33 -8.46 -6.34 16.54
C GLY A 33 -8.55 -6.63 15.04
N VAL A 34 -9.48 -7.50 14.65
CA VAL A 34 -9.75 -7.85 13.25
C VAL A 34 -10.10 -6.62 12.42
N PHE A 35 -10.98 -5.75 12.95
CA PHE A 35 -11.36 -4.51 12.27
C PHE A 35 -10.18 -3.56 12.10
N SER A 36 -9.34 -3.38 13.13
CA SER A 36 -8.16 -2.52 13.03
C SER A 36 -7.14 -3.02 12.01
N ASN A 37 -6.96 -4.34 11.90
CA ASN A 37 -6.10 -4.94 10.87
C ASN A 37 -6.69 -4.81 9.46
N PHE A 38 -8.01 -4.83 9.30
CA PHE A 38 -8.65 -4.47 8.04
C PHE A 38 -8.51 -2.97 7.75
N ALA A 39 -8.76 -2.13 8.75
CA ALA A 39 -8.80 -0.68 8.63
C ALA A 39 -7.44 -0.09 8.27
N ILE A 40 -6.31 -0.70 8.66
CA ILE A 40 -4.98 -0.24 8.26
C ILE A 40 -4.76 -0.40 6.75
N SER A 41 -5.06 -1.59 6.21
CA SER A 41 -4.96 -1.86 4.77
C SER A 41 -5.94 -1.02 3.97
N PHE A 42 -7.18 -0.92 4.45
CA PHE A 42 -8.19 -0.08 3.81
C PHE A 42 -7.82 1.42 3.85
N SER A 43 -7.19 1.88 4.93
CA SER A 43 -6.71 3.27 5.06
C SER A 43 -5.53 3.57 4.16
N ILE A 44 -4.67 2.60 3.82
CA ILE A 44 -3.57 2.83 2.88
C ILE A 44 -4.10 2.82 1.44
N ILE A 45 -5.00 1.88 1.11
CA ILE A 45 -5.67 1.86 -0.20
C ILE A 45 -6.40 3.18 -0.48
N CYS A 46 -7.07 3.75 0.55
CA CYS A 46 -7.79 5.02 0.54
C CYS A 46 -8.22 5.50 -0.85
N ILE A 47 -9.41 5.07 -1.28
CA ILE A 47 -10.01 5.47 -2.56
C ILE A 47 -10.16 7.00 -2.71
N LEU A 48 -10.21 7.73 -1.59
CA LEU A 48 -10.29 9.20 -1.56
C LEU A 48 -8.92 9.88 -1.79
N SER A 49 -7.82 9.15 -1.64
CA SER A 49 -6.49 9.59 -2.02
C SER A 49 -6.15 9.11 -3.42
N GLY A 50 -5.91 7.80 -3.58
CA GLY A 50 -5.47 7.24 -4.86
C GLY A 50 -6.49 7.44 -5.98
N GLY A 51 -7.76 7.20 -5.69
CA GLY A 51 -8.84 7.29 -6.68
C GLY A 51 -9.04 8.71 -7.19
N ILE A 52 -9.04 9.70 -6.30
CA ILE A 52 -9.21 11.12 -6.67
C ILE A 52 -7.95 11.68 -7.33
N ASN A 53 -6.78 11.48 -6.71
CA ASN A 53 -5.53 12.06 -7.19
C ASN A 53 -5.09 11.47 -8.54
N SER A 54 -5.58 10.27 -8.89
CA SER A 54 -5.24 9.59 -10.15
C SER A 54 -6.34 9.66 -11.21
N LEU A 55 -7.43 10.39 -10.99
CA LEU A 55 -8.59 10.45 -11.90
C LEU A 55 -8.21 10.71 -13.36
N ALA A 56 -7.26 11.62 -13.58
CA ALA A 56 -6.76 12.00 -14.90
C ALA A 56 -6.24 10.81 -15.71
N GLN A 57 -5.63 9.81 -15.07
CA GLN A 57 -5.15 8.60 -15.75
C GLN A 57 -6.29 7.87 -16.47
N GLY A 58 -7.50 7.88 -15.89
CA GLY A 58 -8.69 7.28 -16.47
C GLY A 58 -9.47 8.23 -17.38
N THR A 59 -9.82 9.43 -16.88
CA THR A 59 -10.70 10.38 -17.59
C THR A 59 -10.05 10.97 -18.83
N SER A 60 -8.75 11.24 -18.78
CA SER A 60 -7.96 11.69 -19.92
C SER A 60 -7.38 10.54 -20.74
N GLY A 61 -7.74 9.29 -20.39
CA GLY A 61 -7.41 8.08 -21.12
C GLY A 61 -8.59 7.59 -21.97
N ALA A 62 -9.19 6.47 -21.54
CA ALA A 62 -10.38 5.91 -22.21
C ALA A 62 -11.71 6.59 -21.79
N GLY A 63 -11.65 7.67 -21.02
CA GLY A 63 -12.81 8.41 -20.53
C GLY A 63 -13.60 7.65 -19.46
N GLY A 64 -14.93 7.72 -19.54
CA GLY A 64 -15.83 7.05 -18.59
C GLY A 64 -15.67 5.52 -18.55
N ALA A 65 -15.31 4.89 -19.67
CA ALA A 65 -14.99 3.45 -19.73
C ALA A 65 -13.81 3.03 -18.84
N SER A 66 -12.80 3.90 -18.64
CA SER A 66 -11.69 3.64 -17.71
C SER A 66 -12.18 3.45 -16.27
N ILE A 67 -13.30 4.08 -15.91
CA ILE A 67 -13.87 4.02 -14.57
C ILE A 67 -14.94 2.93 -14.51
N GLY A 68 -15.92 2.92 -15.41
CA GLY A 68 -17.00 1.93 -15.37
C GLY A 68 -16.52 0.49 -15.57
N ILE A 69 -15.58 0.28 -16.50
CA ILE A 69 -15.01 -1.05 -16.83
C ILE A 69 -13.60 -1.20 -16.29
N GLY A 70 -12.75 -0.18 -16.43
CA GLY A 70 -11.35 -0.27 -16.02
C GLY A 70 -11.17 -0.39 -14.50
N TRP A 71 -11.98 0.29 -13.69
CA TRP A 71 -11.88 0.20 -12.23
C TRP A 71 -12.13 -1.21 -11.69
N PRO A 72 -13.25 -1.91 -12.03
CA PRO A 72 -13.45 -3.28 -11.61
C PRO A 72 -12.33 -4.21 -12.09
N ILE A 73 -11.90 -4.09 -13.35
CA ILE A 73 -10.83 -4.93 -13.91
C ILE A 73 -9.51 -4.72 -13.15
N GLY A 74 -9.12 -3.47 -12.90
CA GLY A 74 -7.90 -3.17 -12.14
C GLY A 74 -7.98 -3.61 -10.68
N CYS A 75 -9.15 -3.50 -10.04
CA CYS A 75 -9.35 -4.02 -8.69
C CYS A 75 -9.28 -5.55 -8.65
N LEU A 76 -9.78 -6.25 -9.69
CA LEU A 76 -9.64 -7.70 -9.82
C LEU A 76 -8.17 -8.11 -10.03
N ILE A 77 -7.40 -7.31 -10.79
CA ILE A 77 -5.95 -7.47 -10.92
C ILE A 77 -5.28 -7.40 -9.54
N SER A 78 -5.55 -6.38 -8.71
CA SER A 78 -5.03 -6.36 -7.34
C SER A 78 -5.60 -7.48 -6.46
N GLY A 79 -6.85 -7.88 -6.70
CA GLY A 79 -7.54 -8.95 -5.98
C GLY A 79 -6.89 -10.32 -6.14
N VAL A 80 -6.34 -10.64 -7.33
CA VAL A 80 -5.64 -11.93 -7.52
C VAL A 80 -4.38 -12.02 -6.66
N PHE A 81 -3.63 -10.91 -6.50
CA PHE A 81 -2.49 -10.85 -5.58
C PHE A 81 -2.95 -10.99 -4.14
N ALA A 82 -3.99 -10.24 -3.73
CA ALA A 82 -4.51 -10.30 -2.37
C ALA A 82 -4.97 -11.72 -1.99
N MET A 83 -5.62 -12.44 -2.90
CA MET A 83 -6.01 -13.84 -2.69
C MET A 83 -4.79 -14.77 -2.54
N ALA A 84 -3.81 -14.67 -3.44
CA ALA A 84 -2.61 -15.50 -3.35
C ALA A 84 -1.80 -15.23 -2.08
N MET A 85 -1.65 -13.96 -1.69
CA MET A 85 -0.95 -13.59 -0.45
C MET A 85 -1.75 -13.97 0.80
N ALA A 86 -3.09 -13.96 0.76
CA ALA A 86 -3.91 -14.42 1.86
C ALA A 86 -3.56 -15.87 2.26
N GLN A 87 -3.41 -16.77 1.28
CA GLN A 87 -2.97 -18.16 1.54
C GLN A 87 -1.61 -18.21 2.26
N ILE A 88 -0.62 -17.45 1.78
CA ILE A 88 0.73 -17.46 2.34
C ILE A 88 0.75 -16.83 3.74
N SER A 89 0.11 -15.66 3.89
CA SER A 89 0.04 -14.91 5.15
C SER A 89 -0.64 -15.69 6.27
N SER A 90 -1.60 -16.56 5.93
CA SER A 90 -2.27 -17.43 6.89
C SER A 90 -1.35 -18.50 7.44
N ALA A 91 -0.45 -19.03 6.61
CA ALA A 91 0.56 -20.00 7.03
C ALA A 91 1.71 -19.33 7.81
N TYR A 92 2.08 -18.11 7.43
CA TYR A 92 3.23 -17.39 8.00
C TYR A 92 2.87 -15.96 8.45
N PRO A 93 2.07 -15.78 9.53
CA PRO A 93 1.58 -14.47 9.97
C PRO A 93 2.63 -13.67 10.76
N THR A 94 3.74 -13.30 10.13
CA THR A 94 4.85 -12.54 10.76
C THR A 94 4.96 -11.10 10.28
N ALA A 95 5.44 -10.19 11.13
CA ALA A 95 5.56 -8.77 10.78
C ALA A 95 6.55 -8.48 9.65
N GLY A 96 7.49 -9.41 9.36
CA GLY A 96 8.35 -9.35 8.17
C GLY A 96 7.63 -9.62 6.85
N GLY A 97 6.35 -10.02 6.90
CA GLY A 97 5.46 -10.20 5.75
C GLY A 97 6.12 -10.83 4.54
N LEU A 98 6.09 -10.09 3.44
CA LEU A 98 6.56 -10.49 2.11
C LEU A 98 8.01 -10.96 2.09
N TYR A 99 8.89 -10.29 2.83
CA TYR A 99 10.30 -10.64 2.93
C TYR A 99 10.49 -12.02 3.59
N HIS A 100 9.73 -12.28 4.66
CA HIS A 100 9.82 -13.55 5.35
C HIS A 100 9.30 -14.69 4.45
N TRP A 101 8.19 -14.46 3.76
CA TRP A 101 7.62 -15.42 2.81
C TRP A 101 8.59 -15.71 1.66
N GLY A 102 9.21 -14.67 1.07
CA GLY A 102 10.21 -14.83 0.02
C GLY A 102 11.46 -15.59 0.47
N SER A 103 11.81 -15.51 1.76
CA SER A 103 12.92 -16.27 2.34
C SER A 103 12.57 -17.73 2.62
N ILE A 104 11.40 -17.99 3.23
CA ILE A 104 10.93 -19.34 3.59
C ILE A 104 10.65 -20.16 2.32
N LEU A 105 9.86 -19.60 1.41
CA LEU A 105 9.44 -20.29 0.18
C LEU A 105 10.57 -20.34 -0.85
N GLY A 106 11.50 -19.40 -0.81
CA GLY A 106 12.64 -19.32 -1.71
C GLY A 106 13.96 -19.60 -1.00
N ASN A 107 14.78 -18.56 -0.90
CA ASN A 107 16.08 -18.57 -0.27
C ASN A 107 16.41 -17.16 0.28
N ARG A 108 17.60 -17.01 0.87
CA ARG A 108 18.03 -15.73 1.46
C ARG A 108 18.05 -14.58 0.45
N PHE A 109 18.43 -14.84 -0.80
CA PHE A 109 18.47 -13.83 -1.85
C PHE A 109 17.06 -13.36 -2.24
N THR A 110 16.14 -14.30 -2.48
CA THR A 110 14.77 -13.95 -2.88
C THR A 110 14.03 -13.20 -1.77
N GLY A 111 14.26 -13.59 -0.53
CA GLY A 111 13.80 -12.83 0.63
C GLY A 111 14.36 -11.42 0.65
N TRP A 112 15.68 -11.27 0.62
CA TRP A 112 16.35 -9.97 0.64
C TRP A 112 15.91 -9.06 -0.51
N LEU A 113 15.82 -9.59 -1.73
CA LEU A 113 15.34 -8.85 -2.89
C LEU A 113 13.89 -8.39 -2.71
N THR A 114 13.03 -9.27 -2.20
CA THR A 114 11.64 -8.92 -1.85
C THR A 114 11.58 -7.81 -0.80
N ALA A 115 12.46 -7.87 0.21
CA ALA A 115 12.55 -6.86 1.25
C ALA A 115 12.88 -5.48 0.70
N TRP A 116 13.85 -5.39 -0.22
CA TRP A 116 14.23 -4.11 -0.82
C TRP A 116 13.20 -3.55 -1.78
N PHE A 117 12.58 -4.39 -2.61
CA PHE A 117 11.44 -3.96 -3.44
C PHE A 117 10.30 -3.42 -2.58
N ASN A 118 9.94 -4.13 -1.51
CA ASN A 118 8.88 -3.68 -0.61
C ASN A 118 9.27 -2.41 0.16
N LEU A 119 10.47 -2.35 0.73
CA LEU A 119 10.93 -1.20 1.51
C LEU A 119 11.01 0.07 0.66
N LEU A 120 11.60 -0.01 -0.54
CA LEU A 120 11.63 1.15 -1.44
C LEU A 120 10.22 1.54 -1.85
N GLY A 121 9.38 0.57 -2.24
CA GLY A 121 7.98 0.83 -2.56
C GLY A 121 7.23 1.54 -1.43
N LEU A 122 7.44 1.12 -0.17
CA LEU A 122 6.81 1.73 1.00
C LEU A 122 7.33 3.15 1.30
N VAL A 123 8.64 3.39 1.11
CA VAL A 123 9.22 4.73 1.29
C VAL A 123 8.72 5.69 0.19
N THR A 124 8.70 5.24 -1.06
CA THR A 124 8.28 6.07 -2.18
C THR A 124 6.76 6.27 -2.21
N VAL A 125 5.96 5.27 -1.80
CA VAL A 125 4.49 5.43 -1.70
C VAL A 125 4.11 6.40 -0.59
N LEU A 126 4.83 6.41 0.54
CA LEU A 126 4.62 7.41 1.60
C LEU A 126 4.87 8.82 1.07
N GLY A 127 5.96 9.01 0.32
CA GLY A 127 6.23 10.26 -0.38
C GLY A 127 5.15 10.62 -1.39
N ALA A 128 4.69 9.63 -2.17
CA ALA A 128 3.65 9.81 -3.18
C ALA A 128 2.31 10.24 -2.58
N ILE A 129 1.86 9.58 -1.51
CA ILE A 129 0.63 9.90 -0.78
C ILE A 129 0.69 11.32 -0.19
N ASN A 130 1.81 11.70 0.43
CA ASN A 130 1.91 13.01 1.08
C ASN A 130 2.03 14.16 0.06
N VAL A 131 2.63 13.92 -1.10
CA VAL A 131 2.59 14.90 -2.22
C VAL A 131 1.20 14.94 -2.86
N GLY A 132 0.52 13.80 -3.02
CA GLY A 132 -0.89 13.79 -3.44
C GLY A 132 -1.79 14.58 -2.49
N THR A 133 -1.57 14.41 -1.18
CA THR A 133 -2.23 15.19 -0.12
C THR A 133 -1.94 16.69 -0.25
N TYR A 134 -0.69 17.07 -0.59
CA TYR A 134 -0.32 18.46 -0.86
C TYR A 134 -1.06 19.02 -2.08
N TYR A 135 -1.03 18.33 -3.22
CA TYR A 135 -1.75 18.79 -4.41
C TYR A 135 -3.25 18.87 -4.19
N PHE A 136 -3.80 17.93 -3.41
CA PHE A 136 -5.19 18.01 -3.01
C PHE A 136 -5.47 19.25 -2.18
N PHE A 137 -4.66 19.51 -1.15
CA PHE A 137 -4.77 20.69 -0.30
C PHE A 137 -4.64 21.99 -1.11
N PHE A 138 -3.67 22.04 -2.01
CA PHE A 138 -3.44 23.17 -2.89
C PHE A 138 -4.63 23.41 -3.83
N GLY A 139 -5.15 22.39 -4.51
CA GLY A 139 -6.31 22.52 -5.39
C GLY A 139 -7.60 22.86 -4.65
N ALA A 140 -7.79 22.33 -3.44
CA ALA A 140 -8.99 22.52 -2.63
C ALA A 140 -9.03 23.88 -1.91
N PHE A 141 -7.91 24.32 -1.35
CA PHE A 141 -7.84 25.46 -0.43
C PHE A 141 -6.86 26.56 -0.89
N GLY A 142 -5.89 26.23 -1.75
CA GLY A 142 -4.86 27.16 -2.21
C GLY A 142 -5.40 28.46 -2.81
N PRO A 143 -6.40 28.44 -3.70
CA PRO A 143 -7.00 29.68 -4.24
C PRO A 143 -7.56 30.61 -3.17
N ALA A 144 -8.15 30.06 -2.10
CA ALA A 144 -8.70 30.86 -1.01
C ALA A 144 -7.61 31.39 -0.05
N LEU A 145 -6.48 30.69 0.02
CA LEU A 145 -5.34 31.02 0.87
C LEU A 145 -4.28 31.88 0.16
N GLY A 146 -4.45 32.17 -1.15
CA GLY A 146 -3.45 32.87 -1.95
C GLY A 146 -2.11 32.13 -2.03
N MET A 147 -2.15 30.79 -2.01
CA MET A 147 -0.94 29.97 -2.03
C MET A 147 -0.37 29.87 -3.44
N GLU A 148 0.96 29.93 -3.54
CA GLU A 148 1.70 29.60 -4.76
C GLU A 148 2.34 28.20 -4.63
N ASP A 149 2.21 27.39 -5.68
CA ASP A 149 2.89 26.09 -5.74
C ASP A 149 4.37 26.33 -6.06
N THR A 150 5.21 26.11 -5.04
CA THR A 150 6.65 26.11 -5.19
C THR A 150 7.21 24.83 -4.58
N THR A 151 8.31 24.34 -5.15
CA THR A 151 9.01 23.16 -4.61
C THR A 151 9.31 23.30 -3.12
N THR A 152 9.69 24.50 -2.67
CA THR A 152 9.96 24.79 -1.26
C THR A 152 8.72 24.61 -0.39
N VAL A 153 7.58 25.21 -0.77
CA VAL A 153 6.33 25.10 0.00
C VAL A 153 5.87 23.64 0.07
N ARG A 154 5.93 22.92 -1.05
CA ARG A 154 5.59 21.50 -1.12
C ARG A 154 6.45 20.63 -0.20
N VAL A 155 7.76 20.83 -0.20
CA VAL A 155 8.68 20.05 0.65
C VAL A 155 8.48 20.39 2.13
N ILE A 156 8.28 21.66 2.48
CA ILE A 156 7.99 22.07 3.87
C ILE A 156 6.66 21.45 4.34
N PHE A 157 5.61 21.54 3.52
CA PHE A 157 4.32 20.92 3.83
C PHE A 157 4.48 19.42 4.08
N LEU A 158 5.20 18.73 3.21
CA LEU A 158 5.45 17.30 3.35
C LEU A 158 6.27 16.96 4.59
N ALA A 159 7.30 17.75 4.92
CA ALA A 159 8.11 17.55 6.12
C ALA A 159 7.26 17.70 7.40
N ILE A 160 6.41 18.73 7.45
CA ILE A 160 5.49 18.96 8.58
C ILE A 160 4.47 17.82 8.66
N LEU A 161 3.80 17.49 7.55
CA LEU A 161 2.78 16.45 7.51
C LEU A 161 3.34 15.08 7.90
N THR A 162 4.45 14.67 7.30
CA THR A 162 5.10 13.39 7.58
C THR A 162 5.63 13.36 9.03
N GLY A 163 6.15 14.49 9.52
CA GLY A 163 6.58 14.64 10.92
C GLY A 163 5.43 14.47 11.91
N LEU A 164 4.25 15.03 11.62
CA LEU A 164 3.04 14.84 12.43
C LEU A 164 2.56 13.39 12.41
N GLN A 165 2.55 12.75 11.23
CA GLN A 165 2.21 11.33 11.08
C GLN A 165 3.17 10.41 11.87
N ALA A 166 4.48 10.72 11.82
CA ALA A 166 5.51 10.04 12.58
C ALA A 166 5.37 10.25 14.09
N LEU A 167 5.05 11.47 14.52
CA LEU A 167 4.79 11.79 15.91
C LEU A 167 3.59 11.00 16.45
N CYS A 168 2.47 10.95 15.72
CA CYS A 168 1.31 10.14 16.11
C CYS A 168 1.67 8.65 16.26
N ASN A 169 2.49 8.12 15.36
CA ASN A 169 3.00 6.75 15.44
C ASN A 169 3.94 6.52 16.64
N HIS A 170 4.77 7.51 16.97
CA HIS A 170 5.67 7.48 18.13
C HIS A 170 4.89 7.44 19.44
N LEU A 171 3.83 8.25 19.59
CA LEU A 171 2.99 8.31 20.80
C LEU A 171 2.28 6.99 21.15
N GLY A 172 2.33 6.00 20.25
CA GLY A 172 2.09 4.60 20.57
C GLY A 172 0.98 3.95 19.76
N ILE A 173 0.96 2.63 19.85
CA ILE A 173 0.09 1.77 19.04
C ILE A 173 -1.40 1.96 19.34
N GLY A 174 -1.77 2.35 20.57
CA GLY A 174 -3.16 2.55 20.96
C GLY A 174 -3.81 3.76 20.28
N LEU A 175 -3.06 4.85 20.13
CA LEU A 175 -3.50 6.03 19.36
C LEU A 175 -3.57 5.69 17.87
N THR A 176 -2.52 5.04 17.36
CA THR A 176 -2.42 4.63 15.95
C THR A 176 -3.59 3.72 15.55
N ALA A 177 -3.92 2.71 16.37
CA ALA A 177 -5.06 1.83 16.12
C ALA A 177 -6.40 2.59 16.10
N LYS A 178 -6.65 3.47 17.08
CA LYS A 178 -7.88 4.29 17.11
C LYS A 178 -8.02 5.21 15.91
N LEU A 179 -6.94 5.88 15.52
CA LEU A 179 -6.92 6.76 14.34
C LEU A 179 -7.14 5.97 13.05
N THR A 180 -6.59 4.76 12.97
CA THR A 180 -6.76 3.87 11.82
C THR A 180 -8.19 3.32 11.74
N ASP A 181 -8.79 2.94 12.88
CA ASP A 181 -10.20 2.54 12.94
C ASP A 181 -11.11 3.70 12.50
N PHE A 182 -10.87 4.90 13.04
CA PHE A 182 -11.58 6.12 12.65
C PHE A 182 -11.42 6.41 11.15
N SER A 183 -10.22 6.28 10.62
CA SER A 183 -9.91 6.44 9.19
C SER A 183 -10.77 5.51 8.33
N GLY A 184 -10.91 4.24 8.72
CA GLY A 184 -11.76 3.29 7.99
C GLY A 184 -13.22 3.75 7.89
N TYR A 185 -13.81 4.19 9.01
CA TYR A 185 -15.17 4.73 9.01
C TYR A 185 -15.28 6.05 8.23
N LEU A 186 -14.30 6.95 8.38
CA LEU A 186 -14.28 8.24 7.69
C LEU A 186 -14.22 8.05 6.17
N ILE A 187 -13.39 7.12 5.69
CA ILE A 187 -13.28 6.83 4.25
C ILE A 187 -14.62 6.32 3.71
N PHE A 188 -15.28 5.39 4.40
CA PHE A 188 -16.61 4.91 3.98
C PHE A 188 -17.66 6.03 3.97
N ALA A 189 -17.76 6.78 5.05
CA ALA A 189 -18.74 7.85 5.18
C ALA A 189 -18.51 8.94 4.12
N THR A 190 -17.25 9.32 3.89
CA THR A 190 -16.88 10.36 2.92
C THR A 190 -17.07 9.88 1.49
N ALA A 191 -16.72 8.63 1.16
CA ALA A 191 -16.98 8.06 -0.17
C ALA A 191 -18.47 7.97 -0.48
N LEU A 192 -19.28 7.55 0.49
CA LEU A 192 -20.74 7.53 0.34
C LEU A 192 -21.32 8.95 0.19
N ALA A 193 -20.88 9.90 1.02
CA ALA A 193 -21.31 11.29 0.93
C ALA A 193 -20.92 11.91 -0.42
N LEU A 194 -19.69 11.67 -0.89
CA LEU A 194 -19.23 12.14 -2.20
C LEU A 194 -20.05 11.51 -3.33
N THR A 195 -20.36 10.21 -3.25
CA THR A 195 -21.23 9.52 -4.20
C THR A 195 -22.60 10.19 -4.29
N ILE A 196 -23.25 10.40 -3.15
CA ILE A 196 -24.58 11.03 -3.07
C ILE A 196 -24.55 12.45 -3.62
N VAL A 197 -23.55 13.26 -3.23
CA VAL A 197 -23.42 14.64 -3.71
C VAL A 197 -23.18 14.68 -5.21
N CYS A 198 -22.35 13.78 -5.76
CA CYS A 198 -22.14 13.68 -7.20
C CYS A 198 -23.42 13.33 -7.94
N LEU A 199 -24.20 12.36 -7.43
CA LEU A 199 -25.47 11.98 -8.04
C LEU A 199 -26.51 13.10 -7.98
N ILE A 200 -26.63 13.82 -6.85
CA ILE A 200 -27.58 14.94 -6.73
C ILE A 200 -27.17 16.12 -7.62
N SER A 201 -25.87 16.33 -7.80
CA SER A 201 -25.33 17.43 -8.61
C SER A 201 -25.19 17.06 -10.10
N ALA A 202 -25.57 15.84 -10.49
CA ALA A 202 -25.46 15.39 -11.87
C ALA A 202 -26.51 16.09 -12.75
N PRO A 203 -26.12 16.67 -13.89
CA PRO A 203 -27.07 17.32 -14.79
C PRO A 203 -27.95 16.31 -15.53
N SER A 204 -27.46 15.08 -15.71
CA SER A 204 -28.19 13.96 -16.30
C SER A 204 -27.59 12.62 -15.84
N TYR A 205 -28.38 11.55 -15.87
CA TYR A 205 -27.94 10.20 -15.51
C TYR A 205 -27.69 9.34 -16.76
N GLU A 206 -26.74 9.77 -17.59
CA GLU A 206 -26.34 9.01 -18.79
C GLU A 206 -25.41 7.85 -18.44
N PHE A 207 -25.97 6.75 -17.90
CA PHE A 207 -25.20 5.56 -17.51
C PHE A 207 -24.38 4.95 -18.65
N ALA A 208 -24.75 5.20 -19.91
CA ALA A 208 -23.99 4.79 -21.09
C ALA A 208 -22.53 5.28 -21.04
N ARG A 209 -22.25 6.43 -20.40
CA ARG A 209 -20.89 7.00 -20.26
C ARG A 209 -19.92 6.07 -19.55
N LEU A 210 -20.39 5.22 -18.64
CA LEU A 210 -19.56 4.26 -17.92
C LEU A 210 -19.02 3.13 -18.82
N TRP A 211 -19.62 2.94 -20.00
CA TRP A 211 -19.28 1.86 -20.94
C TRP A 211 -18.85 2.40 -22.31
N THR A 212 -18.94 3.72 -22.50
CA THR A 212 -18.58 4.37 -23.76
C THR A 212 -17.09 4.64 -23.79
N PHE A 213 -16.41 4.10 -24.80
CA PHE A 213 -14.99 4.32 -25.03
C PHE A 213 -14.77 5.63 -25.78
N GLY A 214 -14.07 6.57 -25.14
CA GLY A 214 -13.44 7.71 -25.82
C GLY A 214 -11.93 7.48 -25.89
N ASN A 215 -11.24 8.03 -26.88
CA ASN A 215 -9.78 8.07 -26.87
C ASN A 215 -9.35 9.53 -26.68
N TYR A 216 -8.96 9.84 -25.46
CA TYR A 216 -8.49 11.17 -25.07
C TYR A 216 -6.97 11.26 -24.99
N SER A 217 -6.23 10.32 -25.58
CA SER A 217 -4.78 10.43 -25.60
C SER A 217 -4.30 11.71 -26.34
N GLY A 218 -3.11 12.19 -25.99
CA GLY A 218 -2.53 13.46 -26.45
C GLY A 218 -3.27 14.71 -25.98
N GLU A 219 -3.33 15.74 -26.84
CA GLU A 219 -3.88 17.06 -26.49
C GLU A 219 -5.35 17.00 -26.02
N ALA A 220 -6.14 16.06 -26.55
CA ALA A 220 -7.53 15.88 -26.19
C ALA A 220 -7.74 15.55 -24.70
N GLY A 221 -6.74 14.95 -24.05
CA GLY A 221 -6.74 14.60 -22.64
C GLY A 221 -5.79 15.46 -21.80
N GLY A 222 -5.49 16.67 -22.25
CA GLY A 222 -4.54 17.53 -21.53
C GLY A 222 -3.12 16.97 -21.48
N SER A 223 -2.74 16.13 -22.45
CA SER A 223 -1.43 15.50 -22.57
C SER A 223 -1.00 14.64 -21.37
N VAL A 224 -1.95 14.07 -20.64
CA VAL A 224 -1.67 13.09 -19.56
C VAL A 224 -0.99 11.85 -20.14
N TRP A 225 -1.51 11.35 -21.25
CA TRP A 225 -0.95 10.24 -22.02
C TRP A 225 -0.53 10.74 -23.41
N PRO A 226 0.57 10.23 -23.99
CA PRO A 226 0.89 10.47 -25.40
C PRO A 226 -0.18 9.83 -26.30
N GLN A 227 -0.29 10.31 -27.55
CA GLN A 227 -1.22 9.75 -28.54
C GLN A 227 -0.98 8.26 -28.76
N VAL A 228 -1.99 7.43 -28.50
CA VAL A 228 -1.93 5.96 -28.60
C VAL A 228 -3.28 5.36 -29.02
N SER A 229 -3.30 4.07 -29.35
CA SER A 229 -4.53 3.38 -29.78
C SER A 229 -5.57 3.22 -28.65
N ASN A 230 -6.84 3.00 -29.00
CA ASN A 230 -7.95 2.86 -28.04
C ASN A 230 -7.71 1.73 -27.01
N GLY A 231 -7.23 0.57 -27.47
CA GLY A 231 -6.93 -0.54 -26.58
C GLY A 231 -5.79 -0.19 -25.61
N TRP A 232 -4.79 0.53 -26.10
CA TRP A 232 -3.64 0.91 -25.29
C TRP A 232 -3.97 2.00 -24.27
N VAL A 233 -4.71 3.04 -24.65
CA VAL A 233 -5.11 4.10 -23.73
C VAL A 233 -6.00 3.55 -22.60
N PHE A 234 -6.82 2.53 -22.89
CA PHE A 234 -7.58 1.81 -21.87
C PHE A 234 -6.67 1.05 -20.90
N MET A 235 -5.66 0.32 -21.42
CA MET A 235 -4.69 -0.38 -20.58
C MET A 235 -3.89 0.59 -19.68
N LEU A 236 -3.51 1.76 -20.19
CA LEU A 236 -2.88 2.82 -19.40
C LEU A 236 -3.83 3.35 -18.31
N GLY A 237 -5.12 3.48 -18.63
CA GLY A 237 -6.16 3.86 -17.66
C GLY A 237 -6.32 2.88 -16.49
N LEU A 238 -5.92 1.61 -16.63
CA LEU A 238 -5.90 0.64 -15.52
C LEU A 238 -4.90 1.02 -14.42
N LEU A 239 -3.97 1.94 -14.67
CA LEU A 239 -3.08 2.44 -13.63
C LEU A 239 -3.83 3.15 -12.50
N LEU A 240 -4.99 3.77 -12.76
CA LEU A 240 -5.83 4.40 -11.74
C LEU A 240 -6.21 3.41 -10.62
N PRO A 241 -6.92 2.30 -10.90
CA PRO A 241 -7.24 1.31 -9.87
C PRO A 241 -6.00 0.56 -9.38
N ILE A 242 -5.01 0.26 -10.21
CA ILE A 242 -3.81 -0.48 -9.79
C ILE A 242 -3.01 0.33 -8.76
N TYR A 243 -2.84 1.64 -8.97
CA TYR A 243 -2.19 2.55 -8.03
C TYR A 243 -3.00 2.69 -6.74
N THR A 244 -4.32 2.85 -6.88
CA THR A 244 -5.21 3.06 -5.72
C THR A 244 -5.28 1.81 -4.85
N ILE A 245 -5.47 0.63 -5.44
CA ILE A 245 -5.57 -0.64 -4.73
C ILE A 245 -4.17 -1.22 -4.53
N THR A 246 -3.33 -0.46 -3.83
CA THR A 246 -2.05 -0.90 -3.26
C THR A 246 -2.09 -0.76 -1.74
N GLY A 247 -1.28 -1.54 -1.02
CA GLY A 247 -1.16 -1.42 0.43
C GLY A 247 -2.02 -2.39 1.26
N TYR A 248 -2.67 -3.37 0.63
CA TYR A 248 -3.30 -4.48 1.37
C TYR A 248 -2.29 -5.34 2.14
N ASP A 249 -0.99 -5.27 1.82
CA ASP A 249 0.08 -5.93 2.57
C ASP A 249 0.33 -5.31 3.96
N ALA A 250 -0.21 -4.12 4.24
CA ALA A 250 -0.12 -3.49 5.56
C ALA A 250 -0.69 -4.33 6.70
N SER A 251 -1.71 -5.14 6.41
CA SER A 251 -2.24 -6.14 7.35
C SER A 251 -1.16 -7.14 7.79
N ALA A 252 -0.21 -7.51 6.91
CA ALA A 252 0.89 -8.42 7.26
C ALA A 252 1.96 -7.72 8.10
N HIS A 253 2.33 -6.48 7.76
CA HIS A 253 3.34 -5.73 8.53
C HIS A 253 2.93 -5.50 10.00
N THR A 254 1.63 -5.53 10.28
CA THR A 254 1.06 -5.43 11.64
C THR A 254 0.61 -6.76 12.23
N SER A 255 1.02 -7.90 11.68
CA SER A 255 0.55 -9.22 12.14
C SER A 255 0.95 -9.53 13.58
N GLU A 256 2.17 -9.15 14.01
CA GLU A 256 2.65 -9.34 15.40
C GLU A 256 1.88 -8.47 16.42
N GLU A 257 1.20 -7.42 15.95
CA GLU A 257 0.34 -6.52 16.73
C GLU A 257 -1.15 -6.95 16.69
N THR A 258 -1.49 -7.93 15.84
CA THR A 258 -2.85 -8.36 15.52
C THR A 258 -3.24 -9.62 16.30
N ARG A 259 -4.49 -9.67 16.76
CA ARG A 259 -5.09 -10.87 17.38
C ARG A 259 -5.62 -11.84 16.33
N ASN A 260 -5.41 -13.13 16.55
CA ASN A 260 -5.73 -14.21 15.62
C ASN A 260 -5.13 -13.94 14.23
N ALA A 261 -3.83 -13.67 14.19
CA ALA A 261 -3.17 -13.10 13.01
C ALA A 261 -3.30 -14.02 11.78
N ALA A 262 -3.25 -15.34 11.97
CA ALA A 262 -3.38 -16.34 10.91
C ALA A 262 -4.73 -16.28 10.16
N MET A 263 -5.78 -15.71 10.75
CA MET A 263 -7.10 -15.54 10.12
C MET A 263 -7.47 -14.07 9.88
N SER A 264 -7.03 -13.17 10.75
CA SER A 264 -7.31 -11.73 10.66
C SER A 264 -6.57 -11.08 9.50
N VAL A 265 -5.29 -11.40 9.30
CA VAL A 265 -4.45 -10.85 8.23
C VAL A 265 -5.02 -11.19 6.84
N PRO A 266 -5.24 -12.48 6.47
CA PRO A 266 -5.77 -12.80 5.14
C PRO A 266 -7.15 -12.18 4.89
N ARG A 267 -8.03 -12.17 5.90
CA ARG A 267 -9.33 -11.51 5.81
C ARG A 267 -9.19 -9.99 5.63
N GLY A 268 -8.28 -9.35 6.36
CA GLY A 268 -8.00 -7.92 6.23
C GLY A 268 -7.54 -7.55 4.82
N MET A 269 -6.61 -8.33 4.25
CA MET A 269 -6.13 -8.15 2.87
C MET A 269 -7.27 -8.22 1.87
N VAL A 270 -8.00 -9.34 1.84
CA VAL A 270 -9.03 -9.59 0.82
C VAL A 270 -10.20 -8.63 0.98
N MET A 271 -10.69 -8.41 2.20
CA MET A 271 -11.85 -7.55 2.43
C MET A 271 -11.52 -6.08 2.14
N SER A 272 -10.29 -5.62 2.39
CA SER A 272 -9.89 -4.26 2.05
C SER A 272 -9.95 -4.01 0.53
N VAL A 273 -9.56 -4.99 -0.28
CA VAL A 273 -9.71 -4.92 -1.74
C VAL A 273 -11.18 -4.97 -2.16
N VAL A 274 -11.98 -5.91 -1.62
CA VAL A 274 -13.40 -6.05 -1.99
C VAL A 274 -14.20 -4.79 -1.69
N TRP A 275 -14.04 -4.21 -0.50
CA TRP A 275 -14.75 -2.99 -0.13
C TRP A 275 -14.27 -1.77 -0.91
N SER A 276 -12.97 -1.68 -1.20
CA SER A 276 -12.43 -0.61 -2.04
C SER A 276 -12.90 -0.71 -3.50
N LEU A 277 -13.02 -1.93 -4.04
CA LEU A 277 -13.62 -2.17 -5.35
C LEU A 277 -15.04 -1.61 -5.38
N LEU A 278 -15.90 -2.02 -4.43
CA LEU A 278 -17.30 -1.64 -4.43
C LEU A 278 -17.51 -0.15 -4.23
N PHE A 279 -16.99 0.42 -3.13
CA PHE A 279 -17.22 1.83 -2.80
C PHE A 279 -16.46 2.76 -3.74
N GLY A 280 -15.26 2.37 -4.19
CA GLY A 280 -14.53 3.13 -5.19
C GLY A 280 -15.24 3.16 -6.53
N TRP A 281 -15.83 2.03 -6.96
CA TRP A 281 -16.59 1.99 -8.21
C TRP A 281 -17.83 2.86 -8.16
N LEU A 282 -18.61 2.79 -7.07
CA LEU A 282 -19.79 3.63 -6.88
C LEU A 282 -19.43 5.12 -6.87
N MET A 283 -18.40 5.49 -6.10
CA MET A 283 -17.93 6.86 -5.98
C MET A 283 -17.43 7.43 -7.31
N LEU A 284 -16.56 6.70 -8.00
CA LEU A 284 -15.99 7.18 -9.26
C LEU A 284 -17.01 7.15 -10.40
N SER A 285 -17.93 6.18 -10.41
CA SER A 285 -19.02 6.16 -11.38
C SER A 285 -19.97 7.35 -11.18
N ALA A 286 -20.32 7.66 -9.92
CA ALA A 286 -21.10 8.86 -9.62
C ALA A 286 -20.37 10.15 -10.04
N PHE A 287 -19.05 10.22 -9.85
CA PHE A 287 -18.24 11.34 -10.34
C PHE A 287 -18.34 11.47 -11.87
N VAL A 288 -18.22 10.38 -12.63
CA VAL A 288 -18.37 10.40 -14.11
C VAL A 288 -19.75 10.88 -14.54
N LEU A 289 -20.81 10.45 -13.85
CA LEU A 289 -22.18 10.89 -14.14
C LEU A 289 -22.40 12.36 -13.80
N MET A 290 -21.67 12.90 -12.81
CA MET A 290 -21.74 14.31 -12.46
C MET A 290 -21.10 15.21 -13.53
N LEU A 291 -20.13 14.70 -14.30
CA LEU A 291 -19.43 15.50 -15.32
C LEU A 291 -20.42 16.08 -16.34
N PRO A 292 -20.39 17.40 -16.60
CA PRO A 292 -21.25 17.99 -17.63
C PRO A 292 -20.97 17.39 -19.00
N ASN A 293 -19.69 17.37 -19.40
CA ASN A 293 -19.21 16.87 -20.68
C ASN A 293 -17.89 16.10 -20.49
N MET A 294 -17.75 14.96 -21.16
CA MET A 294 -16.57 14.08 -21.02
C MET A 294 -15.33 14.63 -21.74
N ASP A 295 -15.51 15.29 -22.89
CA ASP A 295 -14.41 15.87 -23.67
C ASP A 295 -13.77 17.06 -22.92
N GLU A 296 -14.59 17.91 -22.30
CA GLU A 296 -14.11 18.98 -21.43
C GLU A 296 -13.40 18.43 -20.19
N ALA A 297 -13.99 17.41 -19.56
CA ALA A 297 -13.39 16.75 -18.40
C ALA A 297 -12.03 16.14 -18.72
N ALA A 298 -11.89 15.49 -19.87
CA ALA A 298 -10.63 14.90 -20.32
C ALA A 298 -9.52 15.96 -20.50
N LYS A 299 -9.87 17.12 -21.08
CA LYS A 299 -8.93 18.25 -21.26
C LYS A 299 -8.43 18.86 -19.96
N GLN A 300 -9.16 18.72 -18.84
CA GLN A 300 -8.72 19.24 -17.54
C GLN A 300 -7.49 18.50 -16.99
N GLY A 301 -7.18 17.29 -17.48
CA GLY A 301 -6.08 16.48 -16.97
C GLY A 301 -6.17 16.29 -15.45
N TRP A 302 -5.06 16.54 -14.74
CA TRP A 302 -4.97 16.42 -13.28
C TRP A 302 -5.89 17.36 -12.50
N ASN A 303 -6.47 18.39 -13.13
CA ASN A 303 -7.41 19.32 -12.50
C ASN A 303 -8.89 18.86 -12.57
N VAL A 304 -9.18 17.72 -13.23
CA VAL A 304 -10.55 17.28 -13.52
C VAL A 304 -11.46 17.21 -12.29
N PHE A 305 -10.94 16.77 -11.15
CA PHE A 305 -11.70 16.68 -9.90
C PHE A 305 -12.15 18.06 -9.41
N PHE A 306 -11.22 19.00 -9.27
CA PHE A 306 -11.52 20.33 -8.77
C PHE A 306 -12.40 21.10 -9.74
N TRP A 307 -12.15 21.00 -11.04
CA TRP A 307 -13.00 21.60 -12.07
C TRP A 307 -14.45 21.12 -11.94
N ALA A 308 -14.67 19.81 -11.89
CA ALA A 308 -16.02 19.25 -11.82
C ALA A 308 -16.73 19.63 -10.51
N MET A 309 -16.04 19.54 -9.37
CA MET A 309 -16.58 19.92 -8.06
C MET A 309 -16.89 21.42 -7.97
N ASN A 310 -16.07 22.28 -8.56
CA ASN A 310 -16.31 23.73 -8.59
C ASN A 310 -17.46 24.13 -9.52
N THR A 311 -17.68 23.36 -10.59
CA THR A 311 -18.71 23.63 -11.58
C THR A 311 -20.09 23.14 -11.12
N GLN A 312 -20.16 21.94 -10.55
CA GLN A 312 -21.43 21.24 -10.32
C GLN A 312 -21.91 21.29 -8.86
N VAL A 313 -20.99 21.36 -7.89
CA VAL A 313 -21.34 21.16 -6.48
C VAL A 313 -21.46 22.50 -5.76
N ASN A 314 -22.52 22.61 -4.94
CA ASN A 314 -22.71 23.77 -4.07
C ASN A 314 -21.46 24.06 -3.22
N PRO A 315 -21.03 25.34 -3.09
CA PRO A 315 -19.79 25.69 -2.38
C PRO A 315 -19.68 25.15 -0.94
N THR A 316 -20.78 25.12 -0.18
CA THR A 316 -20.79 24.65 1.21
C THR A 316 -20.59 23.14 1.28
N LEU A 317 -21.33 22.36 0.48
CA LEU A 317 -21.18 20.91 0.43
C LEU A 317 -19.79 20.51 -0.07
N LYS A 318 -19.30 21.20 -1.09
CA LYS A 318 -17.95 21.03 -1.63
C LYS A 318 -16.89 21.22 -0.53
N LEU A 319 -16.98 22.29 0.26
CA LEU A 319 -16.00 22.58 1.30
C LEU A 319 -15.98 21.49 2.38
N VAL A 320 -17.15 21.02 2.83
CA VAL A 320 -17.25 19.93 3.81
C VAL A 320 -16.60 18.65 3.27
N LEU A 321 -16.88 18.29 2.01
CA LEU A 321 -16.26 17.13 1.36
C LEU A 321 -14.74 17.30 1.22
N PHE A 322 -14.27 18.49 0.83
CA PHE A 322 -12.82 18.75 0.72
C PHE A 322 -12.11 18.58 2.06
N VAL A 323 -12.68 19.06 3.16
CA VAL A 323 -12.12 18.85 4.50
C VAL A 323 -12.10 17.36 4.87
N ALA A 324 -13.20 16.64 4.64
CA ALA A 324 -13.28 15.21 4.95
C ALA A 324 -12.31 14.35 4.12
N ILE A 325 -12.16 14.66 2.82
CA ILE A 325 -11.19 14.01 1.93
C ILE A 325 -9.77 14.32 2.40
N PHE A 326 -9.46 15.58 2.69
CA PHE A 326 -8.14 15.99 3.17
C PHE A 326 -7.74 15.24 4.44
N ILE A 327 -8.63 15.16 5.44
CA ILE A 327 -8.39 14.39 6.67
C ILE A 327 -8.17 12.91 6.36
N SER A 328 -8.95 12.33 5.43
CA SER A 328 -8.79 10.94 5.01
C SER A 328 -7.43 10.68 4.35
N GLN A 329 -6.93 11.60 3.52
CA GLN A 329 -5.59 11.48 2.92
C GLN A 329 -4.46 11.62 3.96
N VAL A 330 -4.62 12.51 4.95
CA VAL A 330 -3.67 12.64 6.07
C VAL A 330 -3.58 11.34 6.88
N LEU A 331 -4.72 10.69 7.17
CA LEU A 331 -4.79 9.42 7.88
C LEU A 331 -4.25 8.25 7.05
N CYS A 332 -4.41 8.28 5.73
CA CYS A 332 -3.78 7.33 4.80
C CYS A 332 -2.25 7.38 4.91
N GLY A 333 -1.65 8.58 4.90
CA GLY A 333 -0.21 8.71 5.13
C GLY A 333 0.23 8.24 6.52
N LEU A 334 -0.57 8.49 7.56
CA LEU A 334 -0.31 7.96 8.91
C LEU A 334 -0.26 6.43 8.94
N ALA A 335 -1.21 5.76 8.29
CA ALA A 335 -1.22 4.30 8.17
C ALA A 335 -0.01 3.80 7.38
N THR A 336 0.42 4.54 6.36
CA THR A 336 1.62 4.20 5.56
C THR A 336 2.90 4.32 6.38
N VAL A 337 3.03 5.35 7.25
CA VAL A 337 4.13 5.46 8.22
C VAL A 337 4.16 4.24 9.15
N THR A 338 2.99 3.76 9.57
CA THR A 338 2.88 2.53 10.35
C THR A 338 3.48 1.36 9.55
N SER A 339 3.04 1.13 8.31
CA SER A 339 3.53 0.04 7.47
C SER A 339 5.05 0.08 7.24
N VAL A 340 5.60 1.21 6.78
CA VAL A 340 7.03 1.35 6.46
C VAL A 340 7.91 1.15 7.70
N SER A 341 7.48 1.65 8.85
CA SER A 341 8.26 1.51 10.09
C SER A 341 8.31 0.07 10.59
N ARG A 342 7.25 -0.71 10.40
CA ARG A 342 7.23 -2.14 10.79
C ARG A 342 8.07 -2.97 9.84
N MET A 343 8.06 -2.65 8.55
CA MET A 343 8.96 -3.29 7.58
C MET A 343 10.44 -2.98 7.89
N ILE A 344 10.81 -1.73 8.17
CA ILE A 344 12.18 -1.34 8.58
C ILE A 344 12.59 -2.09 9.85
N PHE A 345 11.72 -2.13 10.85
CA PHE A 345 11.96 -2.83 12.11
C PHE A 345 12.20 -4.33 11.89
N ALA A 346 11.30 -5.01 11.17
CA ALA A 346 11.38 -6.45 10.93
C ALA A 346 12.62 -6.82 10.11
N PHE A 347 12.93 -6.06 9.06
CA PHE A 347 14.11 -6.32 8.23
C PHE A 347 15.42 -6.04 8.97
N SER A 348 15.43 -5.02 9.84
CA SER A 348 16.58 -4.73 10.71
C SER A 348 16.79 -5.79 11.79
N ARG A 349 15.72 -6.39 12.31
CA ARG A 349 15.79 -7.47 13.32
C ARG A 349 16.55 -8.70 12.81
N ASP A 350 16.49 -8.94 11.50
CA ASP A 350 17.24 -10.02 10.83
C ASP A 350 18.56 -9.52 10.19
N GLY A 351 19.00 -8.31 10.50
CA GLY A 351 20.29 -7.76 10.09
C GLY A 351 20.34 -7.23 8.66
N GLY A 352 19.20 -7.05 8.00
CA GLY A 352 19.12 -6.67 6.58
C GLY A 352 19.41 -5.21 6.25
N LEU A 353 19.50 -4.33 7.25
CA LEU A 353 19.79 -2.90 7.06
C LEU A 353 21.11 -2.45 7.71
N PRO A 354 21.75 -1.38 7.19
CA PRO A 354 22.79 -0.68 7.96
C PRO A 354 22.21 -0.18 9.28
N CYS A 355 23.04 -0.13 10.34
CA CYS A 355 22.59 0.28 11.68
C CYS A 355 21.43 -0.56 12.26
N SER A 356 21.29 -1.83 11.81
CA SER A 356 20.21 -2.75 12.22
C SER A 356 19.93 -2.77 13.72
N LYS A 357 20.97 -2.72 14.59
CA LYS A 357 20.80 -2.72 16.05
C LYS A 357 19.96 -1.55 16.57
N ALA A 358 20.11 -0.36 15.99
CA ALA A 358 19.35 0.83 16.39
C ALA A 358 17.93 0.75 15.83
N LEU A 359 17.78 0.34 14.57
CA LEU A 359 16.50 0.26 13.86
C LEU A 359 15.59 -0.88 14.35
N SER A 360 16.18 -1.95 14.90
CA SER A 360 15.44 -3.06 15.51
C SER A 360 15.11 -2.84 16.99
N SER A 361 15.35 -1.64 17.55
CA SER A 361 15.05 -1.36 18.95
C SER A 361 13.58 -0.97 19.14
N VAL A 362 12.97 -1.48 20.21
CA VAL A 362 11.58 -1.14 20.61
C VAL A 362 11.63 -0.29 21.88
N SER A 363 10.88 0.81 21.90
CA SER A 363 10.76 1.65 23.10
C SER A 363 10.02 0.90 24.21
N SER A 364 10.58 0.84 25.41
CA SER A 364 9.93 0.22 26.58
C SER A 364 8.67 0.98 27.02
N THR A 365 8.65 2.30 26.82
CA THR A 365 7.52 3.18 27.19
C THR A 365 6.35 3.04 26.22
N HIS A 366 6.62 3.12 24.91
CA HIS A 366 5.57 3.19 23.88
C HIS A 366 5.28 1.84 23.20
N ARG A 367 6.14 0.83 23.41
CA ARG A 367 6.10 -0.48 22.75
C ARG A 367 6.03 -0.39 21.22
N SER A 368 6.69 0.61 20.64
CA SER A 368 6.77 0.89 19.21
C SER A 368 8.23 1.06 18.75
N PRO A 369 8.54 0.78 17.47
CA PRO A 369 9.89 0.89 16.94
C PRO A 369 10.21 2.34 16.53
N VAL A 370 10.47 3.20 17.52
CA VAL A 370 10.62 4.67 17.33
C VAL A 370 11.71 5.03 16.32
N ALA A 371 12.87 4.36 16.36
CA ALA A 371 13.95 4.62 15.41
C ALA A 371 13.55 4.31 13.97
N ALA A 372 12.78 3.24 13.76
CA ALA A 372 12.28 2.86 12.44
C ALA A 372 11.22 3.84 11.91
N ILE A 373 10.36 4.36 12.80
CA ILE A 373 9.33 5.37 12.47
C ILE A 373 9.98 6.63 11.90
N TRP A 374 10.91 7.23 12.65
CA TRP A 374 11.58 8.46 12.21
C TRP A 374 12.48 8.21 11.00
N THR A 375 13.14 7.07 10.92
CA THR A 375 13.96 6.74 9.74
C THR A 375 13.10 6.64 8.48
N GLY A 376 11.97 5.91 8.52
CA GLY A 376 11.07 5.81 7.37
C GLY A 376 10.50 7.16 6.94
N ALA A 377 10.07 7.98 7.91
CA ALA A 377 9.59 9.34 7.67
C ALA A 377 10.67 10.23 7.04
N THR A 378 11.87 10.27 7.61
CA THR A 378 12.99 11.05 7.08
C THR A 378 13.40 10.60 5.69
N LEU A 379 13.48 9.28 5.44
CA LEU A 379 13.79 8.74 4.12
C LEU A 379 12.76 9.15 3.07
N ALA A 380 11.47 9.12 3.39
CA ALA A 380 10.41 9.56 2.49
C ALA A 380 10.53 11.07 2.17
N VAL A 381 10.79 11.91 3.18
CA VAL A 381 10.97 13.36 3.00
C VAL A 381 12.21 13.66 2.15
N LEU A 382 13.35 13.03 2.46
CA LEU A 382 14.59 13.20 1.70
C LEU A 382 14.45 12.70 0.26
N PHE A 383 13.73 11.58 0.08
CA PHE A 383 13.44 11.03 -1.23
C PHE A 383 12.61 12.02 -2.07
N VAL A 384 11.53 12.59 -1.53
CA VAL A 384 10.72 13.59 -2.25
C VAL A 384 11.54 14.85 -2.52
N TRP A 385 12.28 15.37 -1.54
CA TRP A 385 13.13 16.54 -1.72
C TRP A 385 14.18 16.30 -2.83
N GLY A 386 14.93 15.22 -2.75
CA GLY A 386 15.97 14.87 -3.72
C GLY A 386 15.43 14.62 -5.13
N SER A 387 14.27 13.96 -5.25
CA SER A 387 13.61 13.72 -6.53
C SER A 387 12.88 14.96 -7.09
N SER A 388 12.58 15.96 -6.25
CA SER A 388 11.93 17.20 -6.69
C SER A 388 12.92 18.26 -7.18
N VAL A 389 14.21 18.17 -6.79
CA VAL A 389 15.26 19.09 -7.24
C VAL A 389 15.96 18.65 -8.52
N ILE A 390 15.69 17.42 -8.98
CA ILE A 390 16.27 16.85 -10.20
C ILE A 390 15.14 16.68 -11.23
N SER A 391 15.38 17.16 -12.45
CA SER A 391 14.54 16.87 -13.61
C SER A 391 15.36 16.11 -14.65
N ILE A 392 14.70 15.20 -15.36
CA ILE A 392 15.28 14.52 -16.51
C ILE A 392 14.47 14.97 -17.73
N GLY A 393 15.10 15.78 -18.58
CA GLY A 393 14.39 16.53 -19.60
C GLY A 393 13.41 17.52 -18.97
N THR A 394 12.14 17.45 -19.39
CA THR A 394 11.06 18.30 -18.88
C THR A 394 10.28 17.68 -17.72
N THR A 395 10.56 16.43 -17.35
CA THR A 395 9.79 15.70 -16.34
C THR A 395 10.54 15.69 -15.00
N PRO A 396 9.89 16.11 -13.89
CA PRO A 396 10.46 15.97 -12.56
C PRO A 396 10.73 14.49 -12.23
N VAL A 397 11.90 14.19 -11.63
CA VAL A 397 12.26 12.81 -11.25
C VAL A 397 11.26 12.20 -10.29
N TYR A 398 10.66 13.01 -9.42
CA TYR A 398 9.59 12.59 -8.53
C TYR A 398 8.46 11.85 -9.26
N THR A 399 7.93 12.42 -10.34
CA THR A 399 6.80 11.82 -11.10
C THR A 399 7.18 10.44 -11.65
N ILE A 400 8.41 10.32 -12.14
CA ILE A 400 8.95 9.07 -12.68
C ILE A 400 9.03 8.00 -11.58
N VAL A 401 9.53 8.36 -10.39
CA VAL A 401 9.71 7.39 -9.31
C VAL A 401 8.40 7.00 -8.63
N VAL A 402 7.40 7.89 -8.60
CA VAL A 402 6.04 7.51 -8.18
C VAL A 402 5.51 6.38 -9.07
N SER A 403 5.73 6.45 -10.39
CA SER A 403 5.36 5.36 -11.31
C SER A 403 6.14 4.06 -11.03
N CYS A 404 7.43 4.16 -10.66
CA CYS A 404 8.24 3.01 -10.25
C CYS A 404 7.74 2.34 -8.95
N THR A 405 7.09 3.11 -8.07
CA THR A 405 6.64 2.64 -6.75
C THR A 405 5.70 1.45 -6.88
N VAL A 406 4.73 1.55 -7.79
CA VAL A 406 3.77 0.48 -8.08
C VAL A 406 4.51 -0.77 -8.56
N ILE A 407 5.44 -0.61 -9.51
CA ILE A 407 6.25 -1.70 -10.05
C ILE A 407 7.00 -2.43 -8.92
N PHE A 408 7.65 -1.68 -8.02
CA PHE A 408 8.42 -2.25 -6.92
C PHE A 408 7.53 -2.98 -5.90
N LEU A 409 6.40 -2.39 -5.51
CA LEU A 409 5.45 -3.03 -4.61
C LEU A 409 4.90 -4.33 -5.21
N PHE A 410 4.45 -4.31 -6.47
CA PHE A 410 3.90 -5.50 -7.10
C PHE A 410 4.97 -6.57 -7.38
N PHE A 411 6.23 -6.21 -7.67
CA PHE A 411 7.31 -7.18 -7.68
C PHE A 411 7.52 -7.83 -6.31
N SER A 412 7.44 -7.04 -5.24
CA SER A 412 7.52 -7.59 -3.88
C SER A 412 6.39 -8.54 -3.54
N PHE A 413 5.21 -8.40 -4.16
CA PHE A 413 4.09 -9.33 -4.03
C PHE A 413 4.29 -10.57 -4.92
N ALA A 414 4.71 -10.37 -6.17
CA ALA A 414 4.84 -11.43 -7.17
C ALA A 414 5.91 -12.47 -6.80
N ILE A 415 7.04 -12.06 -6.22
CA ILE A 415 8.15 -12.97 -5.87
C ILE A 415 7.70 -14.09 -4.92
N PRO A 416 7.17 -13.82 -3.71
CA PRO A 416 6.73 -14.89 -2.81
C PRO A 416 5.57 -15.71 -3.38
N ILE A 417 4.68 -15.11 -4.16
CA ILE A 417 3.59 -15.83 -4.85
C ILE A 417 4.15 -16.85 -5.87
N ALA A 418 5.08 -16.42 -6.70
CA ALA A 418 5.72 -17.27 -7.70
C ALA A 418 6.52 -18.41 -7.04
N LEU A 419 7.22 -18.12 -5.94
CA LEU A 419 7.94 -19.15 -5.18
C LEU A 419 6.98 -20.16 -4.56
N GLY A 420 5.87 -19.69 -3.97
CA GLY A 420 4.86 -20.56 -3.37
C GLY A 420 4.21 -21.50 -4.37
N LEU A 421 4.07 -21.10 -5.65
CA LEU A 421 3.57 -21.98 -6.73
C LEU A 421 4.40 -23.27 -6.86
N PHE A 422 5.72 -23.16 -6.68
CA PHE A 422 6.64 -24.29 -6.81
C PHE A 422 6.87 -25.03 -5.48
N THR A 423 6.59 -24.41 -4.34
CA THR A 423 6.83 -25.01 -3.02
C THR A 423 5.58 -25.51 -2.31
N PHE A 424 4.37 -25.25 -2.82
CA PHE A 424 3.13 -25.71 -2.21
C PHE A 424 3.14 -27.24 -1.98
N GLY A 425 3.07 -27.66 -0.71
CA GLY A 425 3.07 -29.08 -0.32
C GLY A 425 4.45 -29.75 -0.37
N THR A 426 5.53 -28.98 -0.52
CA THR A 426 6.93 -29.46 -0.42
C THR A 426 7.46 -29.25 1.00
N SER A 427 8.71 -29.67 1.26
CA SER A 427 9.38 -29.45 2.55
C SER A 427 9.51 -27.97 2.95
N LYS A 428 9.48 -27.04 1.99
CA LYS A 428 9.52 -25.60 2.26
C LYS A 428 8.17 -24.99 2.64
N TRP A 429 7.08 -25.65 2.25
CA TRP A 429 5.72 -25.26 2.64
C TRP A 429 4.85 -26.48 2.96
N PRO A 430 5.18 -27.19 4.06
CA PRO A 430 4.55 -28.46 4.39
C PRO A 430 3.16 -28.29 5.00
N THR A 431 2.93 -27.21 5.75
CA THR A 431 1.70 -26.95 6.49
C THR A 431 1.01 -25.69 5.99
N MET A 432 -0.30 -25.80 5.76
CA MET A 432 -1.14 -24.67 5.33
C MET A 432 -1.75 -24.01 6.56
N GLY A 433 -1.97 -22.69 6.45
CA GLY A 433 -2.70 -21.94 7.46
C GLY A 433 -4.20 -22.25 7.48
N PRO A 434 -4.95 -21.73 8.46
CA PRO A 434 -6.40 -21.91 8.56
C PRO A 434 -7.18 -21.36 7.36
N TRP A 435 -6.64 -20.33 6.67
CA TRP A 435 -7.13 -19.92 5.37
C TRP A 435 -6.47 -20.80 4.29
N ASN A 436 -7.22 -21.79 3.80
CA ASN A 436 -6.72 -22.73 2.81
C ASN A 436 -7.69 -22.88 1.63
N MET A 437 -7.32 -22.32 0.47
CA MET A 437 -8.07 -22.47 -0.78
C MET A 437 -7.70 -23.74 -1.57
N GLY A 438 -6.73 -24.50 -1.09
CA GLY A 438 -6.20 -25.67 -1.77
C GLY A 438 -5.24 -25.34 -2.91
N ARG A 439 -4.49 -26.37 -3.34
CA ARG A 439 -3.41 -26.22 -4.34
C ARG A 439 -3.90 -25.66 -5.67
N PHE A 440 -5.05 -26.13 -6.15
CA PHE A 440 -5.58 -25.75 -7.45
C PHE A 440 -5.85 -24.25 -7.53
N TRP A 441 -6.69 -23.72 -6.62
CA TRP A 441 -7.04 -22.30 -6.60
C TRP A 441 -5.83 -21.42 -6.32
N TYR A 442 -4.96 -21.83 -5.39
CA TYR A 442 -3.72 -21.10 -5.15
C TYR A 442 -2.87 -21.01 -6.42
N SER A 443 -2.73 -22.10 -7.17
CA SER A 443 -1.96 -22.11 -8.43
C SER A 443 -2.57 -21.19 -9.48
N VAL A 444 -3.91 -21.16 -9.60
CA VAL A 444 -4.62 -20.24 -10.49
C VAL A 444 -4.32 -18.79 -10.13
N PHE A 445 -4.50 -18.40 -8.87
CA PHE A 445 -4.22 -17.03 -8.44
C PHE A 445 -2.74 -16.66 -8.56
N ALA A 446 -1.83 -17.61 -8.34
CA ALA A 446 -0.40 -17.39 -8.50
C ALA A 446 -0.02 -17.13 -9.97
N ILE A 447 -0.52 -17.94 -10.91
CA ILE A 447 -0.30 -17.74 -12.35
C ILE A 447 -0.91 -16.41 -12.80
N LEU A 448 -2.13 -16.10 -12.38
CA LEU A 448 -2.78 -14.84 -12.69
C LEU A 448 -2.01 -13.64 -12.12
N SER A 449 -1.44 -13.75 -10.93
CA SER A 449 -0.59 -12.71 -10.33
C SER A 449 0.70 -12.49 -11.12
N ILE A 450 1.32 -13.54 -11.64
CA ILE A 450 2.52 -13.43 -12.50
C ILE A 450 2.15 -12.73 -13.82
N LEU A 451 1.06 -13.14 -14.47
CA LEU A 451 0.57 -12.49 -15.70
C LEU A 451 0.18 -11.02 -15.45
N ALA A 452 -0.49 -10.76 -14.34
CA ALA A 452 -0.84 -9.41 -13.92
C ALA A 452 0.39 -8.55 -13.65
N MET A 453 1.44 -9.10 -13.03
CA MET A 453 2.71 -8.40 -12.84
C MET A 453 3.34 -8.03 -14.19
N ILE A 454 3.32 -8.93 -15.17
CA ILE A 454 3.81 -8.62 -16.53
C ILE A 454 3.01 -7.47 -17.13
N ILE A 455 1.68 -7.49 -17.02
CA ILE A 455 0.82 -6.40 -17.51
C ILE A 455 1.17 -5.08 -16.80
N ILE A 456 1.23 -5.07 -15.46
CA ILE A 456 1.58 -3.91 -14.64
C ILE A 456 2.95 -3.34 -15.04
N PHE A 457 3.93 -4.21 -15.25
CA PHE A 457 5.26 -3.79 -15.69
C PHE A 457 5.21 -3.16 -17.08
N VAL A 458 4.55 -3.82 -18.04
CA VAL A 458 4.43 -3.33 -19.42
C VAL A 458 3.73 -1.97 -19.47
N ILE A 459 2.60 -1.79 -18.79
CA ILE A 459 1.88 -0.49 -18.76
C ILE A 459 2.65 0.57 -17.96
N GLY A 460 3.33 0.17 -16.88
CA GLY A 460 4.05 1.07 -15.98
C GLY A 460 5.32 1.68 -16.57
N ILE A 461 5.88 1.07 -17.62
CA ILE A 461 7.05 1.58 -18.36
C ILE A 461 6.68 2.31 -19.66
N GLN A 462 5.39 2.58 -19.91
CA GLN A 462 5.00 3.32 -21.12
C GLN A 462 5.16 4.82 -20.91
N PRO A 463 5.51 5.58 -21.96
CA PRO A 463 5.59 7.04 -21.85
C PRO A 463 4.27 7.63 -21.31
N PRO A 464 4.33 8.62 -20.41
CA PRO A 464 5.51 9.38 -19.98
C PRO A 464 6.38 8.72 -18.89
N ASN A 465 6.14 7.44 -18.55
CA ASN A 465 6.81 6.70 -17.49
C ASN A 465 7.94 5.77 -17.99
N ASP A 466 8.44 5.96 -19.20
CA ASP A 466 9.49 5.10 -19.82
C ASP A 466 10.77 5.01 -19.00
N TRP A 467 11.10 6.08 -18.26
CA TRP A 467 12.21 6.08 -17.31
C TRP A 467 12.09 5.06 -16.19
N ALA A 468 10.89 4.56 -15.90
CA ALA A 468 10.69 3.50 -14.91
C ALA A 468 11.41 2.20 -15.29
N LEU A 469 11.56 1.91 -16.58
CA LEU A 469 12.33 0.76 -17.05
C LEU A 469 13.80 0.87 -16.63
N TYR A 470 14.43 2.01 -16.94
CA TYR A 470 15.84 2.25 -16.64
C TYR A 470 16.11 2.24 -15.14
N ILE A 471 15.22 2.84 -14.34
CA ILE A 471 15.32 2.84 -12.88
C ILE A 471 15.16 1.43 -12.32
N THR A 472 14.21 0.65 -12.83
CA THR A 472 14.01 -0.74 -12.40
C THR A 472 15.22 -1.61 -12.73
N ILE A 473 15.76 -1.50 -13.95
CA ILE A 473 16.98 -2.22 -14.36
C ILE A 473 18.18 -1.77 -13.51
N GLY A 474 18.36 -0.47 -13.34
CA GLY A 474 19.45 0.09 -12.51
C GLY A 474 19.37 -0.41 -11.07
N PHE A 475 18.16 -0.49 -10.50
CA PHE A 475 17.93 -1.06 -9.18
C PHE A 475 18.26 -2.55 -9.11
N LEU A 476 17.86 -3.35 -10.11
CA LEU A 476 18.21 -4.77 -10.18
C LEU A 476 19.73 -5.00 -10.29
N ILE A 477 20.41 -4.17 -11.07
CA ILE A 477 21.88 -4.22 -11.18
C ILE A 477 22.52 -3.83 -9.85
N LEU A 478 22.08 -2.73 -9.23
CA LEU A 478 22.60 -2.27 -7.94
C LEU A 478 22.41 -3.32 -6.84
N THR A 479 21.21 -3.91 -6.75
CA THR A 479 20.91 -4.95 -5.78
C THR A 479 21.74 -6.22 -6.02
N ALA A 480 21.96 -6.60 -7.28
CA ALA A 480 22.89 -7.69 -7.60
C ALA A 480 24.32 -7.38 -7.15
N ILE A 481 24.84 -6.18 -7.43
CA ILE A 481 26.19 -5.76 -6.99
C ILE A 481 26.29 -5.77 -5.47
N VAL A 482 25.32 -5.20 -4.76
CA VAL A 482 25.31 -5.15 -3.29
C VAL A 482 25.23 -6.56 -2.70
N TRP A 483 24.38 -7.43 -3.27
CA TRP A 483 24.24 -8.81 -2.84
C TRP A 483 25.54 -9.60 -3.00
N PHE A 484 26.06 -9.69 -4.23
CA PHE A 484 27.24 -10.50 -4.50
C PHE A 484 28.53 -9.89 -3.95
N GLY A 485 28.59 -8.56 -3.81
CA GLY A 485 29.75 -7.86 -3.26
C GLY A 485 29.84 -7.89 -1.74
N PHE A 486 28.70 -7.79 -1.03
CA PHE A 486 28.70 -7.58 0.42
C PHE A 486 27.69 -8.47 1.15
N GLU A 487 26.43 -8.43 0.73
CA GLU A 487 25.32 -8.87 1.58
C GLU A 487 25.15 -10.40 1.61
N ALA A 488 25.57 -11.12 0.57
CA ALA A 488 25.59 -12.58 0.55
C ALA A 488 26.44 -13.20 1.69
N ARG A 489 27.41 -12.44 2.22
CA ARG A 489 28.26 -12.86 3.34
C ARG A 489 27.72 -12.43 4.70
N ARG A 490 26.88 -11.39 4.74
CA ARG A 490 26.39 -10.76 5.97
C ARG A 490 24.97 -11.21 6.33
N PHE A 491 24.11 -11.32 5.34
CA PHE A 491 22.70 -11.58 5.52
C PHE A 491 22.42 -13.06 5.80
N GLN A 492 21.94 -13.34 7.00
CA GLN A 492 21.56 -14.70 7.39
C GLN A 492 20.10 -15.02 7.04
N GLY A 493 19.28 -13.98 6.80
CA GLY A 493 17.84 -14.11 6.58
C GLY A 493 17.06 -14.38 7.87
N PRO A 494 15.76 -14.66 7.74
CA PRO A 494 14.92 -15.09 8.86
C PRO A 494 15.47 -16.39 9.47
N PRO A 495 15.18 -16.68 10.75
CA PRO A 495 15.56 -17.94 11.34
C PRO A 495 14.85 -19.09 10.60
N VAL A 496 15.63 -20.05 10.08
CA VAL A 496 15.14 -21.28 9.44
C VAL A 496 15.86 -22.48 10.06
N GLY A 497 15.16 -23.60 10.24
CA GLY A 497 15.76 -24.84 10.74
C GLY A 497 16.40 -24.69 12.13
N ASP A 498 17.67 -25.03 12.27
CA ASP A 498 18.39 -25.01 13.55
C ASP A 498 18.44 -23.62 14.22
N MET A 499 18.37 -22.53 13.44
CA MET A 499 18.28 -21.18 14.00
C MET A 499 16.97 -20.93 14.75
N ILE A 500 15.87 -21.55 14.31
CA ILE A 500 14.58 -21.49 15.00
C ILE A 500 14.72 -22.17 16.36
N VAL A 501 15.29 -23.37 16.39
CA VAL A 501 15.49 -24.15 17.63
C VAL A 501 16.36 -23.38 18.62
N LYS A 502 17.46 -22.77 18.13
CA LYS A 502 18.32 -21.94 18.97
C LYS A 502 17.60 -20.72 19.53
N ARG A 503 16.87 -19.97 18.70
CA ARG A 503 16.11 -18.80 19.15
C ARG A 503 14.98 -19.19 20.10
N GLN A 504 14.29 -20.31 19.89
CA GLN A 504 13.29 -20.83 20.81
C GLN A 504 13.89 -21.12 22.20
N ALA A 505 15.07 -21.72 22.25
CA ALA A 505 15.77 -21.95 23.51
C ALA A 505 16.15 -20.63 24.21
N GLU A 506 16.61 -19.63 23.45
CA GLU A 506 16.90 -18.28 23.97
C GLU A 506 15.64 -17.58 24.50
N ILE A 507 14.52 -17.68 23.78
CA ILE A 507 13.23 -17.11 24.19
C ILE A 507 12.72 -17.78 25.46
N ALA A 508 12.69 -19.12 25.48
CA ALA A 508 12.24 -19.88 26.65
C ALA A 508 13.12 -19.59 27.88
N ALA A 509 14.43 -19.41 27.69
CA ALA A 509 15.34 -19.02 28.77
C ALA A 509 15.06 -17.60 29.29
N ALA A 510 14.75 -16.65 28.39
CA ALA A 510 14.39 -15.28 28.76
C ALA A 510 13.04 -15.21 29.50
N GLU A 511 12.05 -15.99 29.07
CA GLU A 511 10.73 -16.10 29.73
C GLU A 511 10.85 -16.73 31.11
N ALA A 512 11.59 -17.84 31.22
CA ALA A 512 11.87 -18.48 32.51
C ALA A 512 12.65 -17.58 33.49
N ALA A 513 13.44 -16.62 32.99
CA ALA A 513 14.13 -15.64 33.81
C ALA A 513 13.20 -14.51 34.29
N LEU A 514 12.11 -14.23 33.58
CA LEU A 514 11.08 -13.26 33.96
C LEU A 514 10.12 -13.85 35.01
N ASP A 515 9.75 -15.13 34.90
CA ASP A 515 8.87 -15.82 35.86
C ASP A 515 9.52 -16.09 37.23
N ARG A 516 10.85 -15.94 37.33
CA ARG A 516 11.62 -16.10 38.58
C ARG A 516 11.80 -14.79 39.36
N LYS A 517 11.29 -13.67 38.87
CA LYS A 517 11.22 -12.38 39.56
C LYS A 517 9.80 -12.10 40.01
#